data_AF-A0A1I3JS16-F1
#
_entry.id   AF-A0A1I3JS16-F1
#
_cell.length_a   1.000
_cell.length_b   1.000
_cell.length_c   1.000
_cell.angle_alpha   90.00
_cell.angle_beta   90.00
_cell.angle_gamma   90.00
#
_symmetry.space_group_name_H-M   'P 1'
#
loop_
_entity.id
_entity.type
_entity.pdbx_description
1 polymer ?
#
loop_
_entity_poly.entity_id
_entity_poly.type
_entity_poly.pdbx_seq_one_letter_code
_entity_poly.pdbx_strand_id
1 'polypeptide(L)'
;MKKFVKSFLMAAAALMLFAGCSNLGNDATVSGDDGKVVLTIGIDGYNGPSGNVSRTVNPGTITSADFSKITIKGESESYDSFTEKTLEFKSDGTATIELTYDVWYLTLTAYTSDTTPVLQGRRRVDFRNGAPASNAPITFKLSAEGLETAGGVSLSGTFTDEDGLAESYAAALYDLYTNEIIIGTTGTSTLKTGTCTGDDKGKFSYTVSNVKPGRYNFRIYFKNHDGANIGTWGDIVVIAPGRTTTNEDTIALGDILMKKPSAPTALSAYYMNKSVTGNYYNALITWTRAELHNEEYFELTINDVTATTPVTYKIFTNTTDAETKKEIFFESASRVDGTLAAGSEYCIVKLPVGKKFEISIKAANFLGASDSKSRDSASVASTIELANGNAVGANTAYGTEAINLMKIAYDLNGGSLKLSASSGAITGTYNDFVIFKNADITLLTPAATGYPELTNGHHPWQSWKNAAGTAVTKVSEFGNVAVTANYNESSIINYEINDTYGELEDVTITTASGDDVVNSANTITSNGNLIITVNDEGVTHVKVTILYPRGEVSEEDDGNTVTFKKLNAIANGVYEVQVIATIPDANGVDKLYSFVCAITKNK
;
A
#
# COMPACT_ATOMS: atom_id res chain seq x y z
N MET A 1 3.06 -10.92 -50.20
CA MET A 1 2.85 -9.80 -49.26
C MET A 1 1.51 -9.13 -49.57
N LYS A 2 0.46 -9.41 -48.77
CA LYS A 2 -0.91 -8.78 -48.75
C LYS A 2 -1.97 -9.66 -48.03
N LYS A 3 -1.58 -10.73 -47.30
CA LYS A 3 -2.53 -11.65 -46.62
C LYS A 3 -2.67 -11.47 -45.10
N PHE A 4 -1.94 -10.54 -44.46
CA PHE A 4 -2.00 -10.34 -43.00
C PHE A 4 -3.24 -9.58 -42.48
N VAL A 5 -4.05 -8.98 -43.37
CA VAL A 5 -5.01 -7.92 -42.99
C VAL A 5 -6.43 -8.41 -42.66
N LYS A 6 -6.81 -9.65 -42.96
CA LYS A 6 -8.24 -10.07 -42.84
C LYS A 6 -8.61 -10.88 -41.60
N SER A 7 -7.66 -11.42 -40.85
CA SER A 7 -7.96 -12.34 -39.75
C SER A 7 -8.00 -11.69 -38.36
N PHE A 8 -7.60 -10.42 -38.24
CA PHE A 8 -7.55 -9.73 -36.93
C PHE A 8 -8.86 -9.03 -36.54
N LEU A 9 -9.71 -8.66 -37.51
CA LEU A 9 -10.93 -7.89 -37.29
C LEU A 9 -12.06 -8.65 -36.57
N MET A 10 -11.95 -9.97 -36.41
CA MET A 10 -13.03 -10.79 -35.85
C MET A 10 -12.76 -11.31 -34.42
N ALA A 11 -11.54 -11.16 -33.90
CA ALA A 11 -11.15 -11.70 -32.59
C ALA A 11 -11.29 -10.71 -31.42
N ALA A 12 -11.45 -9.41 -31.69
CA ALA A 12 -11.63 -8.39 -30.63
C ALA A 12 -13.00 -8.44 -29.92
N ALA A 13 -13.94 -9.26 -30.40
CA ALA A 13 -15.30 -9.35 -29.85
C ALA A 13 -15.59 -10.62 -29.02
N ALA A 14 -14.63 -11.54 -28.83
CA ALA A 14 -14.92 -12.88 -28.28
C ALA A 14 -14.09 -13.33 -27.05
N LEU A 15 -13.32 -12.45 -26.39
CA LEU A 15 -12.78 -12.75 -25.05
C LEU A 15 -13.39 -11.79 -24.02
N MET A 16 -14.67 -12.01 -23.70
CA MET A 16 -15.22 -11.64 -22.40
C MET A 16 -15.45 -12.92 -21.59
N LEU A 17 -15.06 -12.87 -20.30
CA LEU A 17 -15.25 -13.86 -19.23
C LEU A 17 -14.33 -15.10 -19.29
N PHE A 18 -13.34 -15.17 -18.38
CA PHE A 18 -13.48 -15.86 -17.09
C PHE A 18 -12.40 -15.36 -16.11
N ALA A 19 -12.84 -14.61 -15.09
CA ALA A 19 -12.09 -14.52 -13.84
C ALA A 19 -12.33 -15.84 -13.09
N GLY A 20 -11.25 -16.54 -12.76
CA GLY A 20 -11.32 -17.77 -11.98
C GLY A 20 -10.00 -17.98 -11.23
N CYS A 21 -10.02 -17.70 -9.94
CA CYS A 21 -8.98 -18.12 -9.01
C CYS A 21 -8.83 -19.65 -9.06
N SER A 22 -7.58 -20.09 -9.22
CA SER A 22 -6.98 -21.35 -8.76
C SER A 22 -7.91 -22.48 -8.28
N ASN A 23 -7.91 -23.59 -9.02
CA ASN A 23 -7.59 -24.95 -8.59
C ASN A 23 -8.15 -25.93 -9.63
N LEU A 24 -7.41 -27.02 -9.93
CA LEU A 24 -7.87 -28.36 -10.37
C LEU A 24 -7.05 -28.95 -11.51
N GLY A 25 -6.59 -30.20 -11.32
CA GLY A 25 -6.83 -31.29 -12.28
C GLY A 25 -5.67 -31.75 -13.16
N ASN A 26 -5.28 -33.02 -13.00
CA ASN A 26 -4.35 -33.73 -13.88
C ASN A 26 -4.82 -33.74 -15.34
N ASP A 27 -3.95 -33.35 -16.27
CA ASP A 27 -3.59 -34.09 -17.49
C ASP A 27 -2.78 -33.18 -18.44
N ALA A 28 -1.45 -33.35 -18.44
CA ALA A 28 -0.60 -32.86 -19.52
C ALA A 28 -0.15 -34.06 -20.36
N THR A 29 -0.58 -34.09 -21.62
CA THR A 29 -0.01 -34.98 -22.63
C THR A 29 1.37 -34.47 -23.00
N VAL A 30 2.41 -35.17 -22.52
CA VAL A 30 3.76 -35.10 -23.08
C VAL A 30 3.68 -35.68 -24.50
N SER A 31 3.58 -34.82 -25.52
CA SER A 31 3.71 -35.26 -26.91
C SER A 31 5.04 -34.77 -27.47
N GLY A 32 6.03 -35.67 -27.49
CA GLY A 32 7.31 -35.48 -28.14
C GLY A 32 8.36 -36.43 -27.58
N ASP A 33 8.95 -37.26 -28.44
CA ASP A 33 9.97 -38.29 -28.11
C ASP A 33 11.28 -37.72 -27.50
N ASP A 34 11.40 -36.40 -27.30
CA ASP A 34 12.63 -35.69 -26.92
C ASP A 34 12.57 -34.94 -25.57
N GLY A 35 11.57 -35.17 -24.70
CA GLY A 35 11.48 -34.52 -23.38
C GLY A 35 11.12 -33.02 -23.41
N LYS A 36 10.51 -32.57 -24.51
CA LYS A 36 9.99 -31.19 -24.68
C LYS A 36 8.50 -31.11 -24.37
N VAL A 37 8.08 -29.97 -23.83
CA VAL A 37 6.70 -29.61 -23.50
C VAL A 37 6.22 -28.53 -24.47
N VAL A 38 5.03 -28.71 -25.06
CA VAL A 38 4.38 -27.71 -25.90
C VAL A 38 3.64 -26.71 -25.01
N LEU A 39 3.98 -25.42 -25.15
CA LEU A 39 3.32 -24.31 -24.46
C LEU A 39 2.48 -23.49 -25.43
N THR A 40 1.19 -23.34 -25.13
CA THR A 40 0.29 -22.41 -25.83
C THR A 40 0.37 -21.03 -25.17
N ILE A 41 0.55 -19.99 -25.97
CA ILE A 41 0.72 -18.59 -25.55
C ILE A 41 -0.44 -17.75 -26.09
N GLY A 42 -0.95 -16.85 -25.26
CA GLY A 42 -1.90 -15.80 -25.64
C GLY A 42 -1.45 -14.42 -25.17
N ILE A 43 -2.17 -13.38 -25.59
CA ILE A 43 -1.96 -11.99 -25.13
C ILE A 43 -3.27 -11.48 -24.52
N ASP A 44 -3.22 -11.08 -23.25
CA ASP A 44 -4.38 -10.64 -22.45
C ASP A 44 -4.45 -9.11 -22.35
N GLY A 45 -3.99 -8.43 -23.41
CA GLY A 45 -4.01 -6.98 -23.55
C GLY A 45 -2.63 -6.32 -23.55
N TYR A 46 -2.66 -5.04 -23.91
CA TYR A 46 -1.51 -4.17 -24.00
C TYR A 46 -1.79 -2.95 -23.12
N ASN A 47 -0.99 -2.74 -22.10
CA ASN A 47 -0.94 -1.43 -21.46
C ASN A 47 -0.13 -0.53 -22.39
N GLY A 48 -0.81 0.33 -23.16
CA GLY A 48 -0.20 1.61 -23.53
C GLY A 48 0.21 2.37 -22.27
N PRO A 49 0.88 3.53 -22.36
CA PRO A 49 1.06 4.38 -21.18
C PRO A 49 -0.33 4.69 -20.58
N SER A 50 -0.73 3.92 -19.56
CA SER A 50 -1.98 4.05 -18.81
C SER A 50 -1.74 5.01 -17.67
N GLY A 51 -2.61 6.02 -17.54
CA GLY A 51 -2.56 6.96 -16.42
C GLY A 51 -3.04 8.34 -16.81
N ASN A 52 -4.35 8.58 -16.67
CA ASN A 52 -4.95 9.91 -16.70
C ASN A 52 -4.31 10.82 -15.65
N VAL A 53 -3.43 11.69 -16.12
CA VAL A 53 -3.31 13.05 -15.60
C VAL A 53 -3.67 13.97 -16.76
N SER A 54 -4.64 14.85 -16.52
CA SER A 54 -5.21 15.84 -17.44
C SER A 54 -4.33 16.19 -18.64
N ARG A 55 -4.89 16.05 -19.85
CA ARG A 55 -4.35 16.45 -21.16
C ARG A 55 -2.90 16.04 -21.49
N THR A 56 -2.31 15.06 -20.79
CA THR A 56 -0.99 14.52 -21.18
C THR A 56 -0.99 14.17 -22.67
N VAL A 57 -0.06 14.75 -23.42
CA VAL A 57 0.11 14.42 -24.83
C VAL A 57 0.70 13.03 -24.91
N ASN A 58 -0.18 12.06 -25.11
CA ASN A 58 0.16 10.65 -25.13
C ASN A 58 0.44 10.19 -26.57
N PRO A 59 1.31 9.19 -26.75
CA PRO A 59 1.39 8.50 -28.03
C PRO A 59 0.03 7.85 -28.30
N GLY A 60 -0.40 7.84 -29.57
CA GLY A 60 -1.68 7.23 -29.96
C GLY A 60 -1.81 5.77 -29.49
N THR A 61 -3.03 5.26 -29.41
CA THR A 61 -3.27 3.88 -28.98
C THR A 61 -2.53 2.89 -29.89
N ILE A 62 -1.87 1.89 -29.31
CA ILE A 62 -1.22 0.82 -30.07
C ILE A 62 -2.16 -0.38 -30.16
N THR A 63 -2.28 -0.91 -31.36
CA THR A 63 -3.11 -2.07 -31.68
C THR A 63 -2.24 -3.18 -32.24
N SER A 64 -2.79 -4.39 -32.29
CA SER A 64 -2.12 -5.52 -32.93
C SER A 64 -1.82 -5.31 -34.42
N ALA A 65 -2.55 -4.43 -35.10
CA ALA A 65 -2.31 -4.09 -36.49
C ALA A 65 -1.03 -3.28 -36.70
N ASP A 66 -0.51 -2.66 -35.63
CA ASP A 66 0.73 -1.87 -35.66
C ASP A 66 1.98 -2.76 -35.55
N PHE A 67 1.83 -4.04 -35.21
CA PHE A 67 2.97 -4.94 -35.04
C PHE A 67 3.41 -5.59 -36.36
N SER A 68 4.70 -5.47 -36.69
CA SER A 68 5.32 -6.21 -37.78
C SER A 68 5.64 -7.65 -37.38
N LYS A 69 6.03 -7.86 -36.11
CA LYS A 69 6.33 -9.17 -35.54
C LYS A 69 6.23 -9.17 -34.02
N ILE A 70 6.07 -10.36 -33.47
CA ILE A 70 6.17 -10.64 -32.03
C ILE A 70 7.21 -11.74 -31.86
N THR A 71 8.19 -11.54 -30.99
CA THR A 71 9.22 -12.55 -30.69
C THR A 71 9.12 -12.99 -29.24
N ILE A 72 9.57 -14.21 -28.97
CA ILE A 72 9.71 -14.73 -27.61
C ILE A 72 11.11 -15.30 -27.42
N LYS A 73 11.68 -15.05 -26.24
CA LYS A 73 12.95 -15.63 -25.76
C LYS A 73 12.82 -15.98 -24.28
N GLY A 74 13.72 -16.78 -23.76
CA GLY A 74 13.75 -17.03 -22.32
C GLY A 74 14.96 -17.82 -21.85
N GLU A 75 15.05 -17.96 -20.54
CA GLU A 75 16.07 -18.74 -19.85
C GLU A 75 15.40 -19.58 -18.77
N SER A 76 15.89 -20.79 -18.55
CA SER A 76 15.39 -21.69 -17.54
C SER A 76 16.14 -21.53 -16.21
N GLU A 77 15.56 -21.99 -15.08
CA GLU A 77 16.27 -22.04 -13.79
C GLU A 77 17.51 -22.93 -13.84
N SER A 78 17.56 -23.90 -14.76
CA SER A 78 18.75 -24.74 -15.00
C SER A 78 19.73 -24.13 -15.99
N TYR A 79 19.55 -22.87 -16.38
CA TYR A 79 20.37 -22.11 -17.32
C TYR A 79 20.28 -22.59 -18.79
N ASP A 80 19.21 -23.30 -19.16
CA ASP A 80 18.93 -23.56 -20.58
C ASP A 80 18.43 -22.27 -21.24
N SER A 81 18.93 -21.96 -22.44
CA SER A 81 18.48 -20.80 -23.21
C SER A 81 17.45 -21.17 -24.27
N PHE A 82 16.33 -20.47 -24.30
CA PHE A 82 15.41 -20.46 -25.43
C PHE A 82 15.72 -19.27 -26.33
N THR A 83 16.36 -19.56 -27.46
CA THR A 83 16.76 -18.54 -28.44
C THR A 83 15.54 -17.80 -28.99
N GLU A 84 15.71 -16.51 -29.28
CA GLU A 84 14.63 -15.68 -29.79
C GLU A 84 13.98 -16.29 -31.04
N LYS A 85 12.65 -16.44 -31.00
CA LYS A 85 11.83 -16.95 -32.09
C LYS A 85 10.68 -16.01 -32.38
N THR A 86 10.44 -15.73 -33.67
CA THR A 86 9.22 -15.04 -34.11
C THR A 86 8.02 -15.97 -33.96
N LEU A 87 6.97 -15.48 -33.32
CA LEU A 87 5.72 -16.20 -33.14
C LEU A 87 4.77 -15.97 -34.32
N GLU A 88 4.17 -17.06 -34.78
CA GLU A 88 3.03 -17.02 -35.69
C GLU A 88 1.77 -17.29 -34.89
N PHE A 89 0.97 -16.25 -34.69
CA PHE A 89 -0.33 -16.36 -34.02
C PHE A 89 -1.37 -16.92 -34.99
N LYS A 90 -2.14 -17.90 -34.51
CA LYS A 90 -3.31 -18.47 -35.16
C LYS A 90 -4.47 -17.47 -35.12
N SER A 91 -5.53 -17.76 -35.88
CA SER A 91 -6.74 -16.94 -35.93
C SER A 91 -7.50 -16.86 -34.59
N ASP A 92 -7.24 -17.78 -33.67
CA ASP A 92 -7.80 -17.78 -32.31
C ASP A 92 -7.00 -16.90 -31.33
N GLY A 93 -5.95 -16.21 -31.80
CA GLY A 93 -5.11 -15.35 -30.96
C GLY A 93 -4.04 -16.09 -30.15
N THR A 94 -3.75 -17.36 -30.47
CA THR A 94 -2.73 -18.16 -29.77
C THR A 94 -1.53 -18.51 -30.64
N ALA A 95 -0.37 -18.74 -30.02
CA ALA A 95 0.84 -19.27 -30.65
C ALA A 95 1.41 -20.42 -29.81
N THR A 96 2.20 -21.31 -30.40
CA THR A 96 2.81 -22.45 -29.68
C THR A 96 4.32 -22.45 -29.77
N ILE A 97 4.99 -22.77 -28.65
CA ILE A 97 6.43 -23.02 -28.59
C ILE A 97 6.72 -24.36 -27.89
N GLU A 98 7.92 -24.89 -28.09
CA GLU A 98 8.41 -26.09 -27.43
C GLU A 98 9.54 -25.70 -26.48
N LEU A 99 9.47 -26.15 -25.23
CA LEU A 99 10.45 -25.88 -24.17
C LEU A 99 10.86 -27.18 -23.50
N THR A 100 12.06 -27.24 -22.91
CA THR A 100 12.42 -28.38 -22.05
C THR A 100 11.63 -28.34 -20.74
N TYR A 101 11.49 -29.49 -20.09
CA TYR A 101 10.79 -29.61 -18.81
C TYR A 101 11.57 -28.90 -17.69
N ASP A 102 11.24 -27.63 -17.44
CA ASP A 102 11.92 -26.80 -16.44
C ASP A 102 11.02 -25.64 -15.93
N VAL A 103 11.54 -24.81 -15.03
CA VAL A 103 11.00 -23.47 -14.78
C VAL A 103 11.62 -22.49 -15.77
N TRP A 104 10.79 -21.73 -16.47
CA TRP A 104 11.19 -20.78 -17.49
C TRP A 104 10.82 -19.35 -17.13
N TYR A 105 11.74 -18.43 -17.41
CA TYR A 105 11.51 -16.99 -17.42
C TYR A 105 11.45 -16.50 -18.87
N LEU A 106 10.23 -16.31 -19.37
CA LEU A 106 9.97 -15.96 -20.76
C LEU A 106 9.74 -14.46 -20.89
N THR A 107 10.27 -13.88 -21.98
CA THR A 107 10.02 -12.51 -22.40
C THR A 107 9.42 -12.51 -23.80
N LEU A 108 8.22 -11.96 -23.92
CA LEU A 108 7.52 -11.73 -25.18
C LEU A 108 7.72 -10.25 -25.57
N THR A 109 8.09 -9.96 -26.81
CA THR A 109 8.37 -8.61 -27.30
C THR A 109 7.64 -8.35 -28.60
N ALA A 110 6.88 -7.25 -28.67
CA ALA A 110 6.20 -6.78 -29.87
C ALA A 110 7.00 -5.67 -30.55
N TYR A 111 7.02 -5.68 -31.87
CA TYR A 111 7.78 -4.75 -32.69
C TYR A 111 6.90 -4.08 -33.75
N THR A 112 7.14 -2.80 -34.04
CA THR A 112 6.51 -2.08 -35.17
C THR A 112 7.33 -2.17 -36.46
N SER A 113 8.61 -2.52 -36.36
CA SER A 113 9.52 -2.78 -37.47
C SER A 113 10.40 -3.99 -37.14
N ASP A 114 11.25 -4.46 -38.05
CA ASP A 114 12.13 -5.60 -37.74
C ASP A 114 13.08 -5.37 -36.55
N THR A 115 13.30 -4.12 -36.15
CA THR A 115 14.32 -3.76 -35.13
C THR A 115 13.79 -2.83 -34.03
N THR A 116 12.52 -2.43 -34.07
CA THR A 116 11.97 -1.43 -33.14
C THR A 116 11.00 -2.09 -32.14
N PRO A 117 11.48 -2.48 -30.95
CA PRO A 117 10.60 -3.02 -29.93
C PRO A 117 9.82 -1.89 -29.26
N VAL A 118 8.52 -2.13 -29.08
CA VAL A 118 7.56 -1.13 -28.59
C VAL A 118 6.84 -1.57 -27.31
N LEU A 119 6.66 -2.88 -27.11
CA LEU A 119 6.07 -3.43 -25.89
C LEU A 119 6.73 -4.77 -25.54
N GLN A 120 6.79 -5.08 -24.25
CA GLN A 120 7.26 -6.38 -23.74
C GLN A 120 6.41 -6.88 -22.56
N GLY A 121 6.39 -8.19 -22.38
CA GLY A 121 5.74 -8.86 -21.27
C GLY A 121 6.64 -9.99 -20.77
N ARG A 122 6.67 -10.19 -19.46
CA ARG A 122 7.50 -11.22 -18.82
C ARG A 122 6.64 -12.19 -18.04
N ARG A 123 6.98 -13.46 -18.07
CA ARG A 123 6.20 -14.52 -17.42
C ARG A 123 7.13 -15.62 -16.89
N ARG A 124 6.92 -16.01 -15.63
CA ARG A 124 7.46 -17.26 -15.08
C ARG A 124 6.47 -18.39 -15.37
N VAL A 125 6.97 -19.48 -15.92
CA VAL A 125 6.22 -20.73 -16.17
C VAL A 125 6.96 -21.85 -15.44
N ASP A 126 6.25 -22.63 -14.64
CA ASP A 126 6.83 -23.70 -13.82
C ASP A 126 6.28 -25.04 -14.31
N PHE A 127 7.08 -25.81 -15.05
CA PHE A 127 6.67 -27.15 -15.48
C PHE A 127 6.94 -28.22 -14.40
N ARG A 128 7.74 -27.91 -13.36
CA ARG A 128 8.16 -28.87 -12.32
C ARG A 128 7.05 -29.15 -11.30
N ASN A 129 6.22 -28.15 -10.97
CA ASN A 129 5.21 -28.23 -9.89
C ASN A 129 3.76 -28.43 -10.38
N GLY A 130 3.58 -29.10 -11.51
CA GLY A 130 2.27 -29.36 -12.12
C GLY A 130 2.02 -28.43 -13.31
N ALA A 131 1.57 -29.02 -14.42
CA ALA A 131 1.27 -28.30 -15.66
C ALA A 131 0.15 -27.25 -15.44
N PRO A 132 0.08 -26.18 -16.25
CA PRO A 132 -1.15 -25.39 -16.35
C PRO A 132 -2.30 -26.34 -16.70
N ALA A 133 -3.25 -26.47 -15.80
CA ALA A 133 -4.21 -27.58 -15.73
C ALA A 133 -5.36 -27.51 -16.76
N SER A 134 -5.10 -26.98 -17.94
CA SER A 134 -6.01 -27.02 -19.07
C SER A 134 -5.23 -26.64 -20.32
N ASN A 135 -5.74 -26.98 -21.50
CA ASN A 135 -5.31 -26.41 -22.78
C ASN A 135 -5.45 -24.86 -22.86
N ALA A 136 -5.62 -24.16 -21.74
CA ALA A 136 -5.69 -22.72 -21.67
C ALA A 136 -4.30 -22.11 -21.94
N PRO A 137 -4.24 -21.08 -22.80
CA PRO A 137 -2.99 -20.41 -23.10
C PRO A 137 -2.42 -19.71 -21.86
N ILE A 138 -1.10 -19.75 -21.68
CA ILE A 138 -0.42 -18.81 -20.79
C ILE A 138 -0.46 -17.44 -21.46
N THR A 139 -1.10 -16.48 -20.80
CA THR A 139 -1.24 -15.14 -21.32
C THR A 139 -0.12 -14.21 -20.85
N PHE A 140 0.29 -13.32 -21.75
CA PHE A 140 1.20 -12.22 -21.46
C PHE A 140 0.42 -10.91 -21.46
N LYS A 141 0.70 -10.05 -20.48
CA LYS A 141 0.33 -8.64 -20.52
C LYS A 141 1.54 -7.85 -21.02
N LEU A 142 1.40 -7.19 -22.15
CA LEU A 142 2.49 -6.41 -22.72
C LEU A 142 2.42 -4.95 -22.24
N SER A 143 3.58 -4.35 -21.99
CA SER A 143 3.71 -2.94 -21.63
C SER A 143 5.00 -2.33 -22.18
N ALA A 144 5.13 -1.00 -22.13
CA ALA A 144 6.37 -0.30 -22.48
C ALA A 144 7.48 -0.45 -21.42
N GLU A 145 7.18 -1.04 -20.26
CA GLU A 145 8.08 -1.08 -19.11
C GLU A 145 9.38 -1.83 -19.43
N GLY A 146 10.52 -1.22 -19.09
CA GLY A 146 11.84 -1.81 -19.29
C GLY A 146 12.34 -1.85 -20.73
N LEU A 147 11.72 -1.08 -21.64
CA LEU A 147 12.23 -0.83 -22.99
C LEU A 147 12.87 0.56 -23.07
N GLU A 148 14.06 0.61 -23.68
CA GLU A 148 14.86 1.85 -23.84
C GLU A 148 14.92 2.34 -25.30
N THR A 149 14.14 1.72 -26.20
CA THR A 149 14.10 2.08 -27.62
C THR A 149 13.75 3.55 -27.77
N ALA A 150 14.63 4.36 -28.35
CA ALA A 150 14.39 5.78 -28.49
C ALA A 150 13.11 6.06 -29.30
N GLY A 151 12.32 7.03 -28.84
CA GLY A 151 11.13 7.53 -29.49
C GLY A 151 11.32 8.96 -29.99
N GLY A 152 10.21 9.68 -30.17
CA GLY A 152 10.21 11.08 -30.57
C GLY A 152 8.90 11.77 -30.25
N VAL A 153 8.79 13.03 -30.63
CA VAL A 153 7.57 13.81 -30.55
C VAL A 153 7.46 14.72 -31.79
N SER A 154 6.24 14.87 -32.31
CA SER A 154 5.91 15.82 -33.37
C SER A 154 4.59 16.51 -33.03
N LEU A 155 4.66 17.77 -32.60
CA LEU A 155 3.52 18.58 -32.20
C LEU A 155 3.36 19.78 -33.12
N SER A 156 2.11 20.20 -33.32
CA SER A 156 1.79 21.46 -33.98
C SER A 156 0.60 22.12 -33.29
N GLY A 157 0.51 23.44 -33.41
CA GLY A 157 -0.59 24.16 -32.80
C GLY A 157 -0.76 25.58 -33.32
N THR A 158 -1.83 26.21 -32.85
CA THR A 158 -2.22 27.58 -33.17
C THR A 158 -2.41 28.39 -31.90
N PHE A 159 -2.14 29.69 -31.98
CA PHE A 159 -2.36 30.66 -30.90
C PHE A 159 -2.91 31.97 -31.48
N THR A 160 -3.61 32.73 -30.66
CA THR A 160 -4.17 34.03 -31.04
C THR A 160 -3.07 35.09 -31.02
N ASP A 161 -2.88 35.77 -32.16
CA ASP A 161 -1.94 36.88 -32.33
C ASP A 161 -2.52 37.93 -33.28
N GLU A 162 -3.62 38.56 -32.86
CA GLU A 162 -4.34 39.54 -33.68
C GLU A 162 -3.42 40.71 -34.06
N ASP A 163 -2.66 41.22 -33.08
CA ASP A 163 -1.77 42.38 -33.22
C ASP A 163 -0.43 42.07 -33.91
N GLY A 164 -0.10 40.79 -34.15
CA GLY A 164 1.17 40.41 -34.80
C GLY A 164 2.40 40.68 -33.92
N LEU A 165 2.26 40.43 -32.61
CA LEU A 165 3.31 40.67 -31.62
C LEU A 165 4.40 39.60 -31.68
N ALA A 166 4.05 38.36 -32.04
CA ALA A 166 4.98 37.24 -32.06
C ALA A 166 5.72 37.16 -33.40
N GLU A 167 7.05 37.18 -33.35
CA GLU A 167 7.90 36.97 -34.54
C GLU A 167 8.55 35.59 -34.57
N SER A 168 8.76 34.98 -33.40
CA SER A 168 9.37 33.66 -33.28
C SER A 168 8.93 32.93 -32.02
N TYR A 169 9.25 31.64 -31.95
CA TYR A 169 9.13 30.85 -30.74
C TYR A 169 10.37 29.98 -30.49
N ALA A 170 10.55 29.58 -29.24
CA ALA A 170 11.51 28.58 -28.80
C ALA A 170 10.77 27.49 -28.03
N ALA A 171 10.90 26.24 -28.46
CA ALA A 171 10.24 25.08 -27.87
C ALA A 171 11.25 23.99 -27.53
N ALA A 172 11.07 23.30 -26.40
CA ALA A 172 11.95 22.21 -25.99
C ALA A 172 11.24 21.21 -25.06
N LEU A 173 11.85 20.02 -24.93
CA LEU A 173 11.53 19.09 -23.86
C LEU A 173 12.44 19.37 -22.67
N TYR A 174 11.85 19.38 -21.49
CA TYR A 174 12.54 19.57 -20.23
C TYR A 174 12.31 18.35 -19.34
N ASP A 175 13.32 18.02 -18.56
CA ASP A 175 13.20 17.04 -17.50
C ASP A 175 12.21 17.55 -16.43
N LEU A 176 11.30 16.67 -15.99
CA LEU A 176 10.21 17.04 -15.07
C LEU A 176 10.68 17.48 -13.68
N TYR A 177 11.95 17.25 -13.36
CA TYR A 177 12.49 17.30 -12.02
C TYR A 177 13.62 18.31 -11.88
N THR A 178 14.56 18.27 -12.82
CA THR A 178 15.74 19.15 -12.87
C THR A 178 15.47 20.43 -13.67
N ASN A 179 14.39 20.45 -14.46
CA ASN A 179 14.06 21.53 -15.39
C ASN A 179 15.12 21.75 -16.49
N GLU A 180 16.04 20.82 -16.67
CA GLU A 180 17.08 20.90 -17.70
C GLU A 180 16.50 20.52 -19.07
N ILE A 181 17.01 21.15 -20.12
CA ILE A 181 16.65 20.78 -21.49
C ILE A 181 17.16 19.37 -21.77
N ILE A 182 16.27 18.52 -22.27
CA ILE A 182 16.61 17.15 -22.65
C ILE A 182 17.57 17.14 -23.83
N ILE A 183 18.60 16.31 -23.70
CA ILE A 183 19.51 15.93 -24.78
C ILE A 183 19.09 14.56 -25.31
N GLY A 184 18.85 14.46 -26.61
CA GLY A 184 18.51 13.19 -27.27
C GLY A 184 19.64 12.16 -27.18
N THR A 185 19.34 10.90 -27.49
CA THR A 185 20.30 9.78 -27.45
C THR A 185 21.47 9.94 -28.42
N THR A 186 21.36 10.84 -29.40
CA THR A 186 22.43 11.24 -30.32
C THR A 186 23.26 12.43 -29.83
N GLY A 187 23.06 12.91 -28.60
CA GLY A 187 23.75 14.09 -28.04
C GLY A 187 23.20 15.43 -28.54
N THR A 188 22.09 15.45 -29.27
CA THR A 188 21.49 16.68 -29.81
C THR A 188 20.47 17.27 -28.83
N SER A 189 20.54 18.58 -28.59
CA SER A 189 19.53 19.28 -27.79
C SER A 189 18.14 19.20 -28.43
N THR A 190 17.11 19.06 -27.58
CA THR A 190 15.71 19.11 -28.02
C THR A 190 15.20 20.52 -28.29
N LEU A 191 15.97 21.57 -27.97
CA LEU A 191 15.59 22.94 -28.28
C LEU A 191 15.43 23.16 -29.78
N LYS A 192 14.29 23.72 -30.17
CA LYS A 192 13.96 24.15 -31.54
C LYS A 192 13.41 25.57 -31.52
N THR A 193 13.73 26.31 -32.57
CA THR A 193 13.20 27.65 -32.80
C THR A 193 12.44 27.68 -34.12
N GLY A 194 11.38 28.47 -34.20
CA GLY A 194 10.64 28.71 -35.43
C GLY A 194 10.15 30.14 -35.54
N THR A 195 9.61 30.49 -36.70
CA THR A 195 9.06 31.82 -37.03
C THR A 195 7.56 31.87 -36.79
N CYS A 196 7.04 33.05 -36.46
CA CYS A 196 5.60 33.35 -36.30
C CYS A 196 5.14 34.42 -37.31
N THR A 197 5.82 34.53 -38.45
CA THR A 197 5.58 35.57 -39.46
C THR A 197 5.03 34.97 -40.75
N GLY A 198 4.35 35.78 -41.57
CA GLY A 198 3.82 35.32 -42.85
C GLY A 198 2.80 34.18 -42.67
N ASP A 199 2.98 33.08 -43.39
CA ASP A 199 2.08 31.91 -43.35
C ASP A 199 2.12 31.17 -41.99
N ASP A 200 3.18 31.37 -41.20
CA ASP A 200 3.36 30.81 -39.86
C ASP A 200 2.77 31.69 -38.75
N LYS A 201 2.14 32.82 -39.09
CA LYS A 201 1.50 33.69 -38.10
C LYS A 201 0.46 32.92 -37.29
N GLY A 202 0.57 33.03 -35.96
CA GLY A 202 -0.31 32.35 -35.01
C GLY A 202 -0.15 30.82 -34.99
N LYS A 203 0.99 30.28 -35.42
CA LYS A 203 1.26 28.83 -35.48
C LYS A 203 2.60 28.46 -34.87
N PHE A 204 2.71 27.21 -34.42
CA PHE A 204 3.99 26.58 -34.07
C PHE A 204 4.05 25.13 -34.58
N SER A 205 5.27 24.64 -34.76
CA SER A 205 5.56 23.24 -35.08
C SER A 205 6.82 22.79 -34.34
N TYR A 206 6.80 21.58 -33.80
CA TYR A 206 7.88 21.07 -32.98
C TYR A 206 8.08 19.59 -33.25
N THR A 207 9.22 19.23 -33.83
CA THR A 207 9.57 17.83 -34.09
C THR A 207 10.96 17.52 -33.56
N VAL A 208 11.04 16.48 -32.72
CA VAL A 208 12.31 15.88 -32.27
C VAL A 208 12.20 14.36 -32.29
N SER A 209 13.31 13.71 -32.59
CA SER A 209 13.45 12.25 -32.60
C SER A 209 14.64 11.84 -31.72
N ASN A 210 14.80 10.53 -31.53
CA ASN A 210 15.89 9.96 -30.73
C ASN A 210 15.86 10.44 -29.27
N VAL A 211 14.67 10.49 -28.66
CA VAL A 211 14.51 10.83 -27.25
C VAL A 211 14.26 9.56 -26.46
N LYS A 212 14.87 9.41 -25.28
CA LYS A 212 14.61 8.25 -24.43
C LYS A 212 13.12 8.16 -24.07
N PRO A 213 12.56 6.96 -23.92
CA PRO A 213 11.20 6.81 -23.41
C PRO A 213 11.06 7.46 -22.04
N GLY A 214 9.92 8.11 -21.78
CA GLY A 214 9.72 8.81 -20.53
C GLY A 214 8.63 9.87 -20.60
N ARG A 215 8.52 10.62 -19.50
CA ARG A 215 7.60 11.75 -19.35
C ARG A 215 8.42 13.02 -19.26
N TYR A 216 8.05 14.02 -20.05
CA TYR A 216 8.80 15.26 -20.16
C TYR A 216 7.85 16.45 -20.05
N ASN A 217 8.38 17.57 -19.57
CA ASN A 217 7.70 18.85 -19.63
C ASN A 217 8.01 19.50 -20.98
N PHE A 218 7.02 19.59 -21.87
CA PHE A 218 7.14 20.34 -23.11
C PHE A 218 6.77 21.80 -22.84
N ARG A 219 7.62 22.75 -23.24
CA ARG A 219 7.34 24.18 -23.11
C ARG A 219 7.70 24.93 -24.37
N ILE A 220 6.93 26.00 -24.62
CA ILE A 220 7.10 26.93 -25.72
C ILE A 220 7.14 28.35 -25.15
N TYR A 221 8.12 29.14 -25.58
CA TYR A 221 8.18 30.58 -25.35
C TYR A 221 8.00 31.31 -26.68
N PHE A 222 7.00 32.20 -26.75
CA PHE A 222 6.78 33.10 -27.88
C PHE A 222 7.55 34.39 -27.66
N LYS A 223 8.15 34.92 -28.73
CA LYS A 223 9.07 36.06 -28.66
C LYS A 223 8.68 37.16 -29.64
N ASN A 224 8.85 38.41 -29.21
CA ASN A 224 8.70 39.58 -30.07
C ASN A 224 9.96 39.83 -30.92
N HIS A 225 9.95 40.93 -31.68
CA HIS A 225 11.07 41.40 -32.50
C HIS A 225 12.39 41.56 -31.73
N ASP A 226 12.31 42.02 -30.49
CA ASP A 226 13.49 42.22 -29.62
C ASP A 226 14.02 40.91 -29.02
N GLY A 227 13.38 39.77 -29.33
CA GLY A 227 13.68 38.47 -28.75
C GLY A 227 13.22 38.30 -27.31
N ALA A 228 12.43 39.24 -26.78
CA ALA A 228 11.85 39.16 -25.44
C ALA A 228 10.69 38.16 -25.41
N ASN A 229 10.58 37.38 -24.35
CA ASN A 229 9.45 36.48 -24.15
C ASN A 229 8.17 37.33 -23.98
N ILE A 230 7.13 36.97 -24.73
CA ILE A 230 5.81 37.61 -24.71
C ILE A 230 4.67 36.59 -24.52
N GLY A 231 4.93 35.30 -24.60
CA GLY A 231 3.95 34.27 -24.26
C GLY A 231 4.64 32.99 -23.85
N THR A 232 3.93 32.15 -23.10
CA THR A 232 4.40 30.81 -22.76
C THR A 232 3.23 29.82 -22.78
N TRP A 233 3.54 28.58 -23.09
CA TRP A 233 2.62 27.46 -22.96
C TRP A 233 3.40 26.20 -22.61
N GLY A 234 2.81 25.31 -21.81
CA GLY A 234 3.45 24.04 -21.50
C GLY A 234 2.50 22.94 -21.09
N ASP A 235 2.94 21.71 -21.31
CA ASP A 235 2.22 20.51 -20.93
C ASP A 235 3.18 19.32 -20.68
N ILE A 236 2.65 18.23 -20.15
CA ILE A 236 3.38 16.97 -20.01
C ILE A 236 3.20 16.16 -21.31
N VAL A 237 4.30 15.72 -21.89
CA VAL A 237 4.34 14.80 -23.03
C VAL A 237 4.93 13.46 -22.61
N VAL A 238 4.31 12.39 -23.06
CA VAL A 238 4.82 11.02 -22.88
C VAL A 238 5.47 10.59 -24.19
N ILE A 239 6.69 10.07 -24.12
CA ILE A 239 7.36 9.43 -25.25
C ILE A 239 7.43 7.94 -24.96
N ALA A 240 6.76 7.14 -25.78
CA ALA A 240 6.80 5.69 -25.68
C ALA A 240 7.99 5.11 -26.47
N PRO A 241 8.48 3.91 -26.07
CA PRO A 241 9.57 3.24 -26.75
C PRO A 241 9.31 3.04 -28.24
N GLY A 242 10.26 3.47 -29.07
CA GLY A 242 10.21 3.26 -30.53
C GLY A 242 9.07 3.98 -31.25
N ARG A 243 8.41 4.94 -30.60
CA ARG A 243 7.23 5.64 -31.15
C ARG A 243 7.42 7.14 -31.16
N THR A 244 6.77 7.80 -32.11
CA THR A 244 6.64 9.25 -32.14
C THR A 244 5.30 9.63 -31.56
N THR A 245 5.32 10.46 -30.51
CA THR A 245 4.12 11.04 -29.94
C THR A 245 3.66 12.20 -30.81
N THR A 246 2.45 12.10 -31.34
CA THR A 246 1.85 13.10 -32.22
C THR A 246 0.54 13.59 -31.62
N ASN A 247 0.18 14.84 -31.87
CA ASN A 247 -1.17 15.31 -31.64
C ASN A 247 -2.07 14.89 -32.81
N GLU A 248 -3.19 14.23 -32.53
CA GLU A 248 -4.19 13.90 -33.57
C GLU A 248 -4.88 15.16 -34.09
N ASP A 249 -5.14 16.12 -33.20
CA ASP A 249 -5.69 17.44 -33.51
C ASP A 249 -4.69 18.56 -33.25
N THR A 250 -4.72 19.62 -34.07
CA THR A 250 -3.90 20.82 -33.86
C THR A 250 -4.15 21.41 -32.48
N ILE A 251 -3.10 21.64 -31.70
CA ILE A 251 -3.24 22.16 -30.34
C ILE A 251 -3.65 23.64 -30.41
N ALA A 252 -4.87 23.96 -29.98
CA ALA A 252 -5.33 25.34 -29.87
C ALA A 252 -4.93 25.94 -28.51
N LEU A 253 -4.02 26.91 -28.51
CA LEU A 253 -3.52 27.57 -27.30
C LEU A 253 -4.39 28.75 -26.85
N GLY A 254 -5.16 29.34 -27.77
CA GLY A 254 -5.94 30.55 -27.51
C GLY A 254 -5.05 31.79 -27.34
N ASP A 255 -5.56 32.77 -26.59
CA ASP A 255 -4.92 34.07 -26.37
C ASP A 255 -4.04 34.05 -25.12
N ILE A 256 -2.80 33.60 -25.30
CA ILE A 256 -1.77 33.42 -24.26
C ILE A 256 -0.71 34.53 -24.23
N LEU A 257 -0.67 35.40 -25.25
CA LEU A 257 0.34 36.44 -25.37
C LEU A 257 0.07 37.55 -24.34
N MET A 258 1.14 38.08 -23.74
CA MET A 258 1.15 39.16 -22.75
C MET A 258 0.26 38.91 -21.53
N LYS A 259 -0.02 37.64 -21.21
CA LYS A 259 -0.87 37.26 -20.08
C LYS A 259 -0.13 36.53 -18.97
N LYS A 260 -0.38 36.98 -17.74
CA LYS A 260 -0.08 36.21 -16.53
C LYS A 260 -0.99 34.98 -16.47
N PRO A 261 -0.60 33.92 -15.75
CA PRO A 261 -1.48 32.79 -15.53
C PRO A 261 -2.67 33.19 -14.66
N SER A 262 -3.80 32.50 -14.85
CA SER A 262 -4.92 32.57 -13.90
C SER A 262 -4.68 31.63 -12.72
N ALA A 263 -5.36 31.87 -11.60
CA ALA A 263 -5.26 31.00 -10.43
C ALA A 263 -5.76 29.58 -10.76
N PRO A 264 -5.10 28.52 -10.26
CA PRO A 264 -5.65 27.16 -10.32
C PRO A 264 -7.00 27.07 -9.59
N THR A 265 -7.76 26.04 -9.91
CA THR A 265 -9.07 25.77 -9.30
C THR A 265 -9.10 24.37 -8.66
N ALA A 266 -10.16 24.06 -7.89
CA ALA A 266 -10.37 22.73 -7.31
C ALA A 266 -9.19 22.16 -6.49
N LEU A 267 -8.43 23.02 -5.79
CA LEU A 267 -7.30 22.57 -4.97
C LEU A 267 -7.81 21.68 -3.83
N SER A 268 -7.44 20.41 -3.84
CA SER A 268 -7.90 19.41 -2.86
C SER A 268 -6.73 18.64 -2.26
N ALA A 269 -6.97 18.01 -1.11
CA ALA A 269 -5.99 17.17 -0.44
C ALA A 269 -6.63 15.89 0.10
N TYR A 270 -5.86 14.81 0.09
CA TYR A 270 -6.30 13.49 0.51
C TYR A 270 -5.22 12.80 1.34
N TYR A 271 -5.65 12.10 2.40
CA TYR A 271 -4.78 11.15 3.11
C TYR A 271 -4.63 9.88 2.26
N MET A 272 -3.38 9.49 2.00
CA MET A 272 -3.09 8.21 1.36
C MET A 272 -3.17 7.09 2.40
N ASN A 273 -4.20 6.23 2.31
CA ASN A 273 -4.38 5.19 3.33
C ASN A 273 -3.19 4.24 3.36
N LYS A 274 -2.82 3.81 4.58
CA LYS A 274 -1.68 2.93 4.87
C LYS A 274 -0.32 3.50 4.44
N SER A 275 -0.21 4.83 4.28
CA SER A 275 1.06 5.50 3.97
C SER A 275 1.94 5.80 5.19
N VAL A 276 1.46 5.52 6.40
CA VAL A 276 2.18 5.87 7.63
C VAL A 276 3.50 5.11 7.71
N THR A 277 4.60 5.86 7.80
CA THR A 277 5.95 5.32 7.97
C THR A 277 6.65 6.10 9.09
N GLY A 278 6.84 5.44 10.24
CA GLY A 278 7.35 6.10 11.43
C GLY A 278 6.41 7.20 11.93
N ASN A 279 6.90 8.44 12.01
CA ASN A 279 6.11 9.61 12.44
C ASN A 279 5.59 10.45 11.26
N TYR A 280 5.47 9.87 10.07
CA TYR A 280 5.06 10.59 8.86
C TYR A 280 3.97 9.83 8.12
N TYR A 281 3.20 10.56 7.32
CA TYR A 281 2.21 10.04 6.38
C TYR A 281 2.30 10.80 5.05
N ASN A 282 1.67 10.25 4.02
CA ASN A 282 1.64 10.89 2.70
C ASN A 282 0.27 11.53 2.46
N ALA A 283 0.29 12.77 1.96
CA ALA A 283 -0.86 13.48 1.48
C ALA A 283 -0.75 13.70 -0.04
N LEU A 284 -1.82 13.32 -0.74
CA LEU A 284 -2.00 13.60 -2.16
C LEU A 284 -2.66 14.97 -2.30
N ILE A 285 -2.01 15.89 -3.00
CA ILE A 285 -2.51 17.24 -3.29
C ILE A 285 -2.84 17.30 -4.78
N THR A 286 -4.02 17.81 -5.12
CA THR A 286 -4.52 17.86 -6.49
C THR A 286 -5.09 19.22 -6.82
N TRP A 287 -5.02 19.66 -8.06
CA TRP A 287 -5.64 20.92 -8.52
C TRP A 287 -6.02 20.82 -9.99
N THR A 288 -6.89 21.71 -10.43
CA THR A 288 -7.25 21.89 -11.84
C THR A 288 -6.55 23.13 -12.37
N ARG A 289 -5.88 22.98 -13.51
CA ARG A 289 -5.19 24.09 -14.20
C ARG A 289 -6.19 25.11 -14.73
N ALA A 290 -5.71 26.34 -14.95
CA ALA A 290 -6.46 27.32 -15.71
C ALA A 290 -6.50 26.96 -17.20
N GLU A 291 -7.54 27.39 -17.91
CA GLU A 291 -7.81 27.03 -19.32
C GLU A 291 -6.69 27.41 -20.30
N LEU A 292 -6.01 28.54 -20.06
CA LEU A 292 -4.96 29.04 -20.97
C LEU A 292 -3.65 28.28 -20.85
N HIS A 293 -3.43 27.50 -19.77
CA HIS A 293 -2.26 26.63 -19.62
C HIS A 293 -0.90 27.36 -19.83
N ASN A 294 -0.87 28.66 -19.52
CA ASN A 294 0.24 29.57 -19.77
C ASN A 294 1.16 29.72 -18.54
N GLU A 295 1.11 28.77 -17.61
CA GLU A 295 2.07 28.66 -16.52
C GLU A 295 3.35 27.95 -16.95
N GLU A 296 4.47 28.31 -16.33
CA GLU A 296 5.74 27.60 -16.43
C GLU A 296 5.93 26.62 -15.25
N TYR A 297 5.34 26.96 -14.10
CA TYR A 297 5.39 26.19 -12.86
C TYR A 297 4.28 26.63 -11.90
N PHE A 298 4.11 25.82 -10.86
CA PHE A 298 3.28 26.10 -9.70
C PHE A 298 4.14 26.36 -8.46
N GLU A 299 3.65 27.21 -7.58
CA GLU A 299 4.19 27.41 -6.23
C GLU A 299 3.21 26.83 -5.22
N LEU A 300 3.64 25.83 -4.45
CA LEU A 300 2.84 25.20 -3.40
C LEU A 300 3.31 25.70 -2.04
N THR A 301 2.45 26.34 -1.28
CA THR A 301 2.74 26.71 0.12
C THR A 301 2.07 25.72 1.05
N ILE A 302 2.84 25.14 1.96
CA ILE A 302 2.36 24.30 3.06
C ILE A 302 2.63 25.04 4.37
N ASN A 303 1.56 25.39 5.06
CA ASN A 303 1.58 26.08 6.33
C ASN A 303 1.24 25.11 7.45
N ASP A 304 2.22 24.79 8.30
CA ASP A 304 1.95 24.17 9.59
C ASP A 304 1.30 25.22 10.49
N VAL A 305 0.03 25.03 10.85
CA VAL A 305 -0.74 26.03 11.62
C VAL A 305 -0.16 26.28 13.01
N THR A 306 0.74 25.40 13.48
CA THR A 306 1.44 25.55 14.76
C THR A 306 2.82 26.20 14.62
N ALA A 307 3.32 26.38 13.39
CA ALA A 307 4.60 27.00 13.10
C ALA A 307 4.46 28.50 12.80
N THR A 308 5.54 29.24 13.01
CA THR A 308 5.59 30.70 12.76
C THR A 308 5.98 31.06 11.33
N THR A 309 6.39 30.10 10.49
CA THR A 309 6.84 30.38 9.13
C THR A 309 6.35 29.29 8.17
N PRO A 310 5.48 29.62 7.20
CA PRO A 310 5.09 28.70 6.14
C PRO A 310 6.29 28.28 5.28
N VAL A 311 6.23 27.07 4.71
CA VAL A 311 7.20 26.61 3.70
C VAL A 311 6.57 26.73 2.33
N THR A 312 7.23 27.42 1.41
CA THR A 312 6.80 27.52 0.01
C THR A 312 7.74 26.70 -0.86
N TYR A 313 7.17 25.82 -1.69
CA TYR A 313 7.87 25.00 -2.66
C TYR A 313 7.68 25.55 -4.07
N LYS A 314 8.74 25.51 -4.87
CA LYS A 314 8.72 25.78 -6.33
C LYS A 314 9.62 24.79 -7.04
N ILE A 315 9.62 24.80 -8.39
CA ILE A 315 10.57 23.97 -9.16
C ILE A 315 11.91 24.67 -9.37
N PHE A 316 11.95 26.00 -9.49
CA PHE A 316 13.13 26.69 -10.00
C PHE A 316 13.91 27.47 -8.94
N THR A 317 15.23 27.33 -8.96
CA THR A 317 16.15 28.33 -8.42
C THR A 317 16.27 29.48 -9.41
N ASN A 318 15.70 30.64 -9.07
CA ASN A 318 16.39 31.87 -9.43
C ASN A 318 17.28 32.18 -8.23
N THR A 319 18.59 32.08 -8.42
CA THR A 319 19.67 32.25 -7.45
C THR A 319 19.79 33.67 -6.86
N THR A 320 18.70 34.44 -6.87
CA THR A 320 18.65 35.82 -6.35
C THR A 320 17.50 36.11 -5.39
N ASP A 321 16.60 35.16 -5.09
CA ASP A 321 15.60 35.36 -4.04
C ASP A 321 16.15 34.97 -2.66
N ALA A 322 17.03 35.82 -2.10
CA ALA A 322 17.45 35.71 -0.70
C ALA A 322 16.31 36.05 0.29
N GLU A 323 15.19 36.61 -0.19
CA GLU A 323 14.12 37.15 0.66
C GLU A 323 12.92 36.22 0.89
N THR A 324 12.79 35.09 0.18
CA THR A 324 11.79 34.07 0.52
C THR A 324 12.42 32.69 0.46
N LYS A 325 12.42 31.95 1.58
CA LYS A 325 12.89 30.56 1.68
C LYS A 325 11.99 29.63 0.87
N LYS A 326 12.10 29.72 -0.46
CA LYS A 326 11.40 28.86 -1.39
C LYS A 326 12.25 27.62 -1.64
N GLU A 327 11.79 26.46 -1.18
CA GLU A 327 12.49 25.19 -1.37
C GLU A 327 12.24 24.63 -2.76
N ILE A 328 13.24 23.97 -3.34
CA ILE A 328 13.08 23.21 -4.58
C ILE A 328 12.30 21.94 -4.26
N PHE A 329 11.10 21.80 -4.83
CA PHE A 329 10.21 20.68 -4.51
C PHE A 329 10.86 19.33 -4.82
N PHE A 330 11.59 19.21 -5.94
CA PHE A 330 12.23 17.95 -6.33
C PHE A 330 13.29 17.47 -5.32
N GLU A 331 14.03 18.41 -4.73
CA GLU A 331 15.09 18.14 -3.77
C GLU A 331 14.58 18.05 -2.32
N SER A 332 13.33 18.45 -2.08
CA SER A 332 12.77 18.48 -0.73
C SER A 332 12.57 17.07 -0.18
N ALA A 333 12.99 16.86 1.06
CA ALA A 333 12.70 15.65 1.83
C ALA A 333 11.20 15.42 2.07
N SER A 334 10.37 16.46 1.86
CA SER A 334 8.91 16.36 1.91
C SER A 334 8.30 15.84 0.61
N ARG A 335 9.02 15.78 -0.52
CA ARG A 335 8.47 15.21 -1.75
C ARG A 335 8.49 13.68 -1.71
N VAL A 336 7.39 13.08 -2.14
CA VAL A 336 7.28 11.64 -2.38
C VAL A 336 7.14 11.36 -3.87
N ASP A 337 6.24 12.07 -4.56
CA ASP A 337 6.01 11.91 -5.99
C ASP A 337 5.32 13.16 -6.59
N GLY A 338 5.14 13.17 -7.91
CA GLY A 338 4.58 14.26 -8.68
C GLY A 338 5.56 15.41 -8.89
N THR A 339 5.03 16.50 -9.42
CA THR A 339 5.81 17.70 -9.79
C THR A 339 4.91 18.93 -9.71
N LEU A 340 5.53 20.11 -9.65
CA LEU A 340 4.89 21.43 -9.73
C LEU A 340 5.17 22.11 -11.10
N ALA A 341 5.44 21.32 -12.15
CA ALA A 341 5.83 21.83 -13.47
C ALA A 341 4.60 22.26 -14.26
N ALA A 342 4.79 23.02 -15.35
CA ALA A 342 3.72 23.24 -16.30
C ALA A 342 3.09 21.88 -16.73
N GLY A 343 1.77 21.83 -16.83
CA GLY A 343 1.08 20.56 -17.12
C GLY A 343 0.75 19.69 -15.90
N SER A 344 1.31 19.97 -14.72
CA SER A 344 1.02 19.17 -13.53
C SER A 344 -0.30 19.56 -12.85
N GLU A 345 -0.92 18.56 -12.23
CA GLU A 345 -2.18 18.68 -11.49
C GLU A 345 -2.16 17.95 -10.15
N TYR A 346 -1.03 17.35 -9.79
CA TYR A 346 -0.89 16.68 -8.51
C TYR A 346 0.56 16.63 -8.03
N CYS A 347 0.70 16.54 -6.72
CA CYS A 347 1.93 16.12 -6.07
C CYS A 347 1.62 15.32 -4.80
N ILE A 348 2.61 14.56 -4.33
CA ILE A 348 2.51 13.80 -3.08
C ILE A 348 3.57 14.30 -2.13
N VAL A 349 3.12 14.68 -0.93
CA VAL A 349 3.97 15.23 0.12
C VAL A 349 3.94 14.39 1.38
N LYS A 350 5.10 14.26 2.01
CA LYS A 350 5.32 13.61 3.30
C LYS A 350 5.14 14.65 4.41
N LEU A 351 4.19 14.40 5.30
CA LEU A 351 3.81 15.27 6.40
C LEU A 351 3.96 14.54 7.75
N PRO A 352 4.40 15.21 8.83
CA PRO A 352 4.49 14.60 10.15
C PRO A 352 3.12 14.42 10.80
N VAL A 353 2.95 13.31 11.54
CA VAL A 353 1.76 13.05 12.35
C VAL A 353 1.69 13.98 13.57
N GLY A 354 0.47 14.26 14.04
CA GLY A 354 0.22 15.15 15.18
C GLY A 354 0.33 16.64 14.85
N LYS A 355 0.30 16.99 13.56
CA LYS A 355 0.30 18.37 13.07
C LYS A 355 -0.87 18.67 12.14
N LYS A 356 -1.23 19.96 12.04
CA LYS A 356 -2.29 20.47 11.16
C LYS A 356 -1.67 21.35 10.10
N PHE A 357 -2.10 21.17 8.85
CA PHE A 357 -1.58 21.91 7.71
C PHE A 357 -2.68 22.57 6.90
N GLU A 358 -2.39 23.79 6.45
CA GLU A 358 -3.12 24.48 5.41
C GLU A 358 -2.24 24.56 4.16
N ILE A 359 -2.87 24.54 2.99
CA ILE A 359 -2.15 24.62 1.72
C ILE A 359 -2.75 25.69 0.83
N SER A 360 -1.89 26.29 0.01
CA SER A 360 -2.29 27.15 -1.10
C SER A 360 -1.38 26.95 -2.30
N ILE A 361 -1.91 27.22 -3.49
CA ILE A 361 -1.18 27.08 -4.75
C ILE A 361 -1.30 28.33 -5.60
N LYS A 362 -0.24 28.67 -6.33
CA LYS A 362 -0.22 29.70 -7.37
C LYS A 362 0.36 29.13 -8.66
N ALA A 363 -0.03 29.70 -9.78
CA ALA A 363 0.59 29.43 -11.08
C ALA A 363 1.47 30.64 -11.46
N ALA A 364 2.62 30.41 -12.06
CA ALA A 364 3.55 31.49 -12.41
C ALA A 364 4.18 31.31 -13.79
N ASN A 365 4.44 32.44 -14.45
CA ASN A 365 5.29 32.54 -15.62
C ASN A 365 6.19 33.79 -15.52
N PHE A 366 6.98 34.07 -16.56
CA PHE A 366 7.91 35.19 -16.65
C PHE A 366 7.25 36.57 -16.53
N LEU A 367 5.94 36.70 -16.76
CA LEU A 367 5.19 37.94 -16.54
C LEU A 367 4.74 38.11 -15.08
N GLY A 368 4.69 37.02 -14.31
CA GLY A 368 4.39 37.03 -12.88
C GLY A 368 3.55 35.83 -12.42
N ALA A 369 3.18 35.87 -11.15
CA ALA A 369 2.32 34.88 -10.52
C ALA A 369 0.84 35.28 -10.55
N SER A 370 -0.03 34.27 -10.54
CA SER A 370 -1.46 34.40 -10.34
C SER A 370 -1.82 34.64 -8.86
N ASP A 371 -3.10 34.91 -8.60
CA ASP A 371 -3.64 34.92 -7.25
C ASP A 371 -3.52 33.55 -6.57
N SER A 372 -3.45 33.55 -5.24
CA SER A 372 -3.36 32.33 -4.45
C SER A 372 -4.70 31.60 -4.41
N LYS A 373 -4.68 30.31 -4.73
CA LYS A 373 -5.82 29.41 -4.50
C LYS A 373 -5.62 28.66 -3.18
N SER A 374 -6.49 28.90 -2.22
CA SER A 374 -6.61 28.09 -1.01
C SER A 374 -7.36 26.79 -1.29
N ARG A 375 -7.14 25.79 -0.42
CA ARG A 375 -7.77 24.46 -0.53
C ARG A 375 -9.30 24.55 -0.46
N ASP A 376 -9.97 23.82 -1.34
CA ASP A 376 -11.40 23.53 -1.30
C ASP A 376 -11.69 22.34 -0.38
N SER A 377 -12.94 22.22 0.09
CA SER A 377 -13.35 21.00 0.83
C SER A 377 -13.44 19.83 -0.14
N ALA A 378 -12.64 18.78 0.07
CA ALA A 378 -12.69 17.61 -0.81
C ALA A 378 -13.95 16.79 -0.48
N SER A 379 -14.78 16.49 -1.49
CA SER A 379 -16.08 15.83 -1.29
C SER A 379 -16.07 14.32 -1.55
N VAL A 380 -15.13 13.80 -2.36
CA VAL A 380 -15.05 12.37 -2.71
C VAL A 380 -13.60 11.92 -2.84
N ALA A 381 -13.29 10.77 -2.25
CA ALA A 381 -12.02 10.06 -2.41
C ALA A 381 -11.70 9.80 -3.89
N SER A 382 -10.57 10.32 -4.38
CA SER A 382 -10.08 10.02 -5.74
C SER A 382 -9.06 8.89 -5.71
N THR A 383 -9.23 7.84 -6.52
CA THR A 383 -8.11 7.01 -6.98
C THR A 383 -7.41 7.77 -8.09
N ILE A 384 -6.15 8.17 -7.87
CA ILE A 384 -5.31 8.73 -8.92
C ILE A 384 -4.34 7.65 -9.36
N GLU A 385 -4.23 7.42 -10.67
CA GLU A 385 -3.14 6.64 -11.23
C GLU A 385 -1.88 7.51 -11.25
N LEU A 386 -0.83 7.06 -10.56
CA LEU A 386 0.47 7.74 -10.55
C LEU A 386 1.08 7.75 -11.95
N ALA A 387 2.06 8.62 -12.12
CA ALA A 387 2.75 8.78 -13.39
C ALA A 387 3.48 7.50 -13.89
N ASN A 388 3.78 6.57 -12.97
CA ASN A 388 4.37 5.25 -13.25
C ASN A 388 3.32 4.15 -13.51
N GLY A 389 2.04 4.49 -13.63
CA GLY A 389 0.96 3.53 -13.86
C GLY A 389 0.52 2.77 -12.59
N ASN A 390 1.10 3.06 -11.43
CA ASN A 390 0.62 2.49 -10.17
C ASN A 390 -0.57 3.29 -9.67
N ALA A 391 -1.70 2.65 -9.42
CA ALA A 391 -2.79 3.29 -8.69
C ALA A 391 -2.30 3.68 -7.28
N VAL A 392 -2.48 4.95 -6.91
CA VAL A 392 -2.49 5.31 -5.50
C VAL A 392 -3.69 4.60 -4.89
N GLY A 393 -3.46 3.83 -3.82
CA GLY A 393 -4.52 3.09 -3.13
C GLY A 393 -5.69 3.97 -2.69
N ALA A 394 -6.71 3.37 -2.05
CA ALA A 394 -7.86 4.13 -1.56
C ALA A 394 -7.41 5.36 -0.75
N ASN A 395 -7.83 6.55 -1.16
CA ASN A 395 -7.48 7.81 -0.50
C ASN A 395 -8.66 8.31 0.33
N THR A 396 -8.41 8.95 1.47
CA THR A 396 -9.48 9.55 2.27
C THR A 396 -9.46 11.06 2.11
N ALA A 397 -10.57 11.62 1.65
CA ALA A 397 -10.73 13.06 1.46
C ALA A 397 -10.67 13.80 2.80
N TYR A 398 -9.90 14.89 2.83
CA TYR A 398 -10.01 15.89 3.89
C TYR A 398 -11.19 16.81 3.58
N GLY A 399 -12.16 16.87 4.50
CA GLY A 399 -13.29 17.78 4.41
C GLY A 399 -12.88 19.24 4.67
N THR A 400 -13.67 19.93 5.49
CA THR A 400 -13.38 21.31 5.91
C THR A 400 -12.24 21.40 6.93
N GLU A 401 -11.88 20.29 7.57
CA GLU A 401 -10.76 20.21 8.50
C GLU A 401 -9.41 20.42 7.82
N ALA A 402 -8.46 21.06 8.52
CA ALA A 402 -7.07 21.16 8.06
C ALA A 402 -6.49 19.76 7.75
N ILE A 403 -5.49 19.70 6.87
CA ILE A 403 -4.81 18.44 6.56
C ILE A 403 -4.11 17.96 7.84
N ASN A 404 -4.48 16.78 8.32
CA ASN A 404 -3.95 16.28 9.59
C ASN A 404 -3.99 14.75 9.68
N LEU A 405 -3.17 14.20 10.57
CA LEU A 405 -3.30 12.82 11.00
C LEU A 405 -2.84 12.72 12.45
N MET A 406 -3.73 12.28 13.33
CA MET A 406 -3.48 12.09 14.75
C MET A 406 -3.03 10.66 15.03
N LYS A 407 -1.99 10.47 15.84
CA LYS A 407 -1.60 9.15 16.36
C LYS A 407 -2.20 8.94 17.76
N ILE A 408 -2.86 7.81 17.97
CA ILE A 408 -3.29 7.33 19.29
C ILE A 408 -2.46 6.09 19.62
N ALA A 409 -1.58 6.21 20.60
CA ALA A 409 -0.76 5.12 21.11
C ALA A 409 -1.45 4.47 22.32
N TYR A 410 -1.83 3.22 22.17
CA TYR A 410 -2.39 2.37 23.21
C TYR A 410 -1.29 1.48 23.79
N ASP A 411 -0.71 1.90 24.90
CA ASP A 411 0.19 1.06 25.69
C ASP A 411 -0.64 -0.04 26.38
N LEU A 412 -0.40 -1.29 25.99
CA LEU A 412 -1.13 -2.44 26.48
C LEU A 412 -0.65 -2.87 27.87
N ASN A 413 0.37 -2.23 28.47
CA ASN A 413 0.77 -2.45 29.86
C ASN A 413 0.92 -3.95 30.23
N GLY A 414 1.64 -4.69 29.38
CA GLY A 414 1.86 -6.13 29.54
C GLY A 414 0.75 -7.05 29.01
N GLY A 415 -0.41 -6.52 28.62
CA GLY A 415 -1.50 -7.29 28.05
C GLY A 415 -1.38 -7.57 26.54
N SER A 416 -2.36 -8.33 26.05
CA SER A 416 -2.47 -8.81 24.68
C SER A 416 -3.80 -8.36 24.05
N LEU A 417 -3.71 -7.62 22.93
CA LEU A 417 -4.85 -7.12 22.16
C LEU A 417 -5.10 -8.01 20.94
N LYS A 418 -6.35 -8.41 20.70
CA LYS A 418 -6.82 -8.98 19.43
C LYS A 418 -7.93 -8.11 18.84
N LEU A 419 -7.79 -7.71 17.58
CA LEU A 419 -8.77 -6.83 16.92
C LEU A 419 -9.92 -7.61 16.25
N SER A 420 -9.69 -8.86 15.88
CA SER A 420 -10.66 -9.77 15.25
C SER A 420 -10.29 -11.24 15.47
N ALA A 421 -11.22 -12.15 15.14
CA ALA A 421 -11.00 -13.59 15.23
C ALA A 421 -9.82 -14.12 14.39
N SER A 422 -9.48 -13.42 13.31
CA SER A 422 -8.36 -13.76 12.44
C SER A 422 -7.08 -12.96 12.71
N SER A 423 -7.14 -11.95 13.60
CA SER A 423 -5.97 -11.14 13.95
C SER A 423 -5.05 -11.88 14.92
N GLY A 424 -3.74 -11.80 14.69
CA GLY A 424 -2.75 -12.21 15.67
C GLY A 424 -2.79 -11.33 16.93
N ALA A 425 -2.34 -11.89 18.06
CA ALA A 425 -2.22 -11.14 19.31
C ALA A 425 -1.14 -10.05 19.18
N ILE A 426 -1.51 -8.82 19.54
CA ILE A 426 -0.63 -7.65 19.60
C ILE A 426 -0.20 -7.48 21.06
N THR A 427 1.10 -7.31 21.30
CA THR A 427 1.68 -7.03 22.63
C THR A 427 2.49 -5.73 22.59
N GLY A 428 2.71 -5.11 23.74
CA GLY A 428 3.44 -3.83 23.83
C GLY A 428 2.54 -2.63 23.53
N THR A 429 2.75 -1.93 22.41
CA THR A 429 1.97 -0.74 22.04
C THR A 429 1.24 -0.95 20.73
N TYR A 430 -0.07 -0.70 20.72
CA TYR A 430 -0.87 -0.61 19.51
C TYR A 430 -1.03 0.86 19.10
N ASN A 431 -0.81 1.19 17.82
CA ASN A 431 -0.99 2.55 17.31
C ASN A 431 -2.18 2.59 16.35
N ASP A 432 -3.08 3.54 16.57
CA ASP A 432 -4.16 3.88 15.66
C ASP A 432 -3.93 5.29 15.07
N PHE A 433 -4.37 5.50 13.84
CA PHE A 433 -4.15 6.75 13.10
C PHE A 433 -5.48 7.29 12.57
N VAL A 434 -5.85 8.48 13.03
CA VAL A 434 -7.20 9.04 12.82
C VAL A 434 -7.11 10.46 12.27
N ILE A 435 -7.96 10.78 11.29
CA ILE A 435 -8.15 12.16 10.84
C ILE A 435 -9.06 12.88 11.84
N PHE A 436 -8.57 13.96 12.45
CA PHE A 436 -9.32 14.76 13.40
C PHE A 436 -10.27 15.71 12.67
N LYS A 437 -11.58 15.53 12.89
CA LYS A 437 -12.66 16.29 12.23
C LYS A 437 -13.28 17.35 13.16
N ASN A 438 -12.49 17.92 14.07
CA ASN A 438 -12.95 18.89 15.08
C ASN A 438 -14.13 18.36 15.92
N ALA A 439 -14.08 17.08 16.26
CA ALA A 439 -15.06 16.39 17.08
C ALA A 439 -14.36 15.36 17.97
N ASP A 440 -15.04 14.97 19.06
CA ASP A 440 -14.54 13.93 19.96
C ASP A 440 -14.24 12.63 19.20
N ILE A 441 -13.05 12.10 19.40
CA ILE A 441 -12.67 10.78 18.92
C ILE A 441 -12.85 9.79 20.07
N THR A 442 -13.75 8.83 19.88
CA THR A 442 -13.92 7.70 20.80
C THR A 442 -12.69 6.80 20.71
N LEU A 443 -12.09 6.50 21.87
CA LEU A 443 -10.99 5.56 21.96
C LEU A 443 -11.47 4.12 21.72
N LEU A 444 -10.55 3.26 21.29
CA LEU A 444 -10.78 1.82 21.18
C LEU A 444 -11.42 1.32 22.48
N THR A 445 -12.52 0.56 22.38
CA THR A 445 -13.18 -0.03 23.56
C THR A 445 -13.06 -1.55 23.46
N PRO A 446 -12.04 -2.16 24.09
CA PRO A 446 -11.92 -3.60 24.16
C PRO A 446 -13.00 -4.22 25.06
N ALA A 447 -13.34 -5.48 24.78
CA ALA A 447 -14.21 -6.30 25.61
C ALA A 447 -13.40 -7.34 26.39
N ALA A 448 -13.98 -7.83 27.49
CA ALA A 448 -13.46 -8.98 28.25
C ALA A 448 -13.64 -10.30 27.48
N THR A 449 -14.69 -10.40 26.65
CA THR A 449 -14.93 -11.52 25.74
C THR A 449 -15.47 -10.96 24.41
N GLY A 450 -14.99 -11.50 23.28
CA GLY A 450 -15.29 -10.97 21.95
C GLY A 450 -14.33 -9.87 21.48
N TYR A 451 -14.44 -9.47 20.22
CA TYR A 451 -13.46 -8.59 19.57
C TYR A 451 -13.95 -7.14 19.46
N PRO A 452 -13.08 -6.13 19.62
CA PRO A 452 -11.67 -6.24 20.02
C PRO A 452 -11.51 -6.73 21.47
N GLU A 453 -10.61 -7.68 21.72
CA GLU A 453 -10.37 -8.32 23.02
C GLU A 453 -9.05 -7.81 23.60
N LEU A 454 -9.03 -7.36 24.86
CA LEU A 454 -7.79 -6.98 25.55
C LEU A 454 -7.75 -7.59 26.95
N THR A 455 -6.76 -8.45 27.19
CA THR A 455 -6.56 -9.14 28.47
C THR A 455 -5.10 -9.12 28.89
N ASN A 456 -4.85 -9.20 30.19
CA ASN A 456 -3.52 -9.47 30.75
C ASN A 456 -3.62 -10.75 31.59
N GLY A 457 -3.39 -11.90 30.96
CA GLY A 457 -3.71 -13.19 31.58
C GLY A 457 -5.21 -13.31 31.85
N HIS A 458 -5.59 -13.52 33.11
CA HIS A 458 -6.99 -13.59 33.55
C HIS A 458 -7.59 -12.22 33.92
N HIS A 459 -6.82 -11.13 33.82
CA HIS A 459 -7.26 -9.80 34.18
C HIS A 459 -7.89 -9.09 32.96
N PRO A 460 -9.23 -8.85 32.97
CA PRO A 460 -9.88 -8.15 31.87
C PRO A 460 -9.54 -6.66 31.87
N TRP A 461 -9.49 -6.06 30.69
CA TRP A 461 -9.38 -4.60 30.55
C TRP A 461 -10.57 -3.87 31.19
N GLN A 462 -10.29 -2.74 31.83
CA GLN A 462 -11.29 -1.90 32.50
C GLN A 462 -11.42 -0.53 31.83
N SER A 463 -10.30 0.15 31.58
CA SER A 463 -10.29 1.50 31.03
C SER A 463 -8.93 1.86 30.43
N TRP A 464 -8.92 2.90 29.60
CA TRP A 464 -7.69 3.59 29.21
C TRP A 464 -7.39 4.70 30.22
N LYS A 465 -6.13 4.83 30.63
CA LYS A 465 -5.66 5.92 31.48
C LYS A 465 -4.77 6.88 30.69
N ASN A 466 -4.93 8.18 30.91
CA ASN A 466 -4.01 9.20 30.39
C ASN A 466 -2.70 9.24 31.22
N ALA A 467 -1.78 10.12 30.85
CA ALA A 467 -0.51 10.29 31.58
C ALA A 467 -0.66 10.71 33.06
N ALA A 468 -1.80 11.28 33.44
CA ALA A 468 -2.13 11.61 34.83
C ALA A 468 -2.83 10.45 35.59
N GLY A 469 -2.96 9.27 34.97
CA GLY A 469 -3.61 8.10 35.55
C GLY A 469 -5.15 8.16 35.55
N THR A 470 -5.74 9.18 34.92
CA THR A 470 -7.20 9.38 34.88
C THR A 470 -7.82 8.56 33.75
N ALA A 471 -8.95 7.91 34.02
CA ALA A 471 -9.69 7.15 33.02
C ALA A 471 -10.23 8.06 31.90
N VAL A 472 -10.02 7.67 30.65
CA VAL A 472 -10.43 8.42 29.46
C VAL A 472 -11.10 7.48 28.46
N THR A 473 -12.16 7.97 27.81
CA THR A 473 -12.89 7.22 26.77
C THR A 473 -12.90 7.96 25.43
N LYS A 474 -12.52 9.24 25.43
CA LYS A 474 -12.54 10.11 24.26
C LYS A 474 -11.37 11.09 24.29
N VAL A 475 -11.04 11.61 23.11
CA VAL A 475 -10.07 12.69 22.89
C VAL A 475 -10.78 13.84 22.18
N SER A 476 -10.78 15.02 22.79
CA SER A 476 -11.46 16.23 22.28
C SER A 476 -10.50 17.23 21.62
N GLU A 477 -9.20 17.08 21.85
CA GLU A 477 -8.17 17.99 21.35
C GLU A 477 -7.28 17.33 20.31
N PHE A 478 -6.76 18.14 19.39
CA PHE A 478 -5.82 17.66 18.39
C PHE A 478 -4.41 17.56 18.96
N GLY A 479 -3.83 16.37 18.89
CA GLY A 479 -2.44 16.12 19.21
C GLY A 479 -2.17 14.62 19.27
N ASN A 480 -0.91 14.21 19.23
CA ASN A 480 -0.60 12.81 19.46
C ASN A 480 -1.00 12.44 20.90
N VAL A 481 -1.78 11.37 21.04
CA VAL A 481 -2.29 10.89 22.32
C VAL A 481 -1.59 9.59 22.68
N ALA A 482 -1.28 9.42 23.96
CA ALA A 482 -0.85 8.16 24.53
C ALA A 482 -1.78 7.81 25.71
N VAL A 483 -2.24 6.57 25.74
CA VAL A 483 -3.04 6.02 26.83
C VAL A 483 -2.50 4.65 27.23
N THR A 484 -2.63 4.31 28.50
CA THR A 484 -2.16 3.06 29.07
C THR A 484 -3.33 2.21 29.55
N ALA A 485 -3.30 0.91 29.26
CA ALA A 485 -4.34 -0.02 29.66
C ALA A 485 -4.36 -0.18 31.19
N ASN A 486 -5.57 -0.05 31.76
CA ASN A 486 -5.85 -0.45 33.13
C ASN A 486 -6.60 -1.77 33.12
N TYR A 487 -6.11 -2.73 33.90
CA TYR A 487 -6.74 -4.03 34.08
C TYR A 487 -7.44 -4.10 35.43
N ASN A 488 -8.54 -4.84 35.50
CA ASN A 488 -9.08 -5.22 36.79
C ASN A 488 -8.11 -6.23 37.42
N GLU A 489 -7.70 -5.99 38.66
CA GLU A 489 -7.09 -7.01 39.50
C GLU A 489 -8.15 -8.04 39.91
N SER A 490 -8.84 -8.68 38.95
CA SER A 490 -9.76 -9.76 39.26
C SER A 490 -8.95 -11.01 39.61
N SER A 491 -8.97 -11.36 40.89
CA SER A 491 -8.38 -12.53 41.55
C SER A 491 -9.10 -13.85 41.27
N ILE A 492 -9.85 -13.96 40.17
CA ILE A 492 -10.59 -15.18 39.85
C ILE A 492 -9.61 -16.20 39.23
N ILE A 493 -9.15 -17.13 40.05
CA ILE A 493 -8.38 -18.31 39.65
C ILE A 493 -9.36 -19.48 39.54
N ASN A 494 -9.62 -19.97 38.32
CA ASN A 494 -10.41 -21.17 38.10
C ASN A 494 -9.50 -22.41 38.18
N TYR A 495 -9.75 -23.30 39.14
CA TYR A 495 -9.18 -24.65 39.16
C TYR A 495 -10.23 -25.67 38.73
N GLU A 496 -9.85 -26.61 37.86
CA GLU A 496 -10.67 -27.75 37.46
C GLU A 496 -10.14 -29.00 38.18
N ILE A 497 -10.96 -29.60 39.05
CA ILE A 497 -10.66 -30.88 39.71
C ILE A 497 -11.57 -31.93 39.10
N ASN A 498 -10.97 -32.91 38.42
CA ASN A 498 -11.67 -34.09 37.88
C ASN A 498 -11.73 -35.17 38.98
N ASP A 499 -12.89 -35.32 39.61
CA ASP A 499 -13.16 -36.46 40.51
C ASP A 499 -13.91 -37.54 39.74
N THR A 500 -13.20 -38.61 39.39
CA THR A 500 -13.75 -39.74 38.64
C THR A 500 -14.58 -40.70 39.50
N TYR A 501 -14.51 -40.58 40.84
CA TYR A 501 -15.12 -41.55 41.76
C TYR A 501 -16.23 -40.98 42.65
N GLY A 502 -16.42 -39.66 42.69
CA GLY A 502 -17.62 -39.01 43.25
C GLY A 502 -17.67 -38.98 44.77
N GLU A 503 -16.52 -38.88 45.45
CA GLU A 503 -16.38 -38.97 46.91
C GLU A 503 -15.76 -37.70 47.54
N LEU A 504 -15.82 -36.56 46.83
CA LEU A 504 -15.49 -35.25 47.42
C LEU A 504 -16.62 -34.77 48.35
N GLU A 505 -16.45 -34.91 49.66
CA GLU A 505 -17.41 -34.38 50.64
C GLU A 505 -17.15 -32.92 51.05
N ASP A 506 -15.89 -32.45 51.07
CA ASP A 506 -15.60 -31.08 51.50
C ASP A 506 -14.33 -30.50 50.85
N VAL A 507 -14.35 -29.19 50.57
CA VAL A 507 -13.21 -28.45 50.02
C VAL A 507 -13.06 -27.14 50.78
N THR A 508 -11.96 -27.04 51.53
CA THR A 508 -11.60 -25.82 52.28
C THR A 508 -10.60 -24.99 51.49
N ILE A 509 -10.88 -23.69 51.35
CA ILE A 509 -10.02 -22.71 50.68
C ILE A 509 -9.47 -21.78 51.77
N THR A 510 -8.15 -21.71 51.89
CA THR A 510 -7.48 -20.77 52.80
C THR A 510 -6.68 -19.75 52.00
N THR A 511 -6.82 -18.48 52.37
CA THR A 511 -6.03 -17.37 51.82
C THR A 511 -4.79 -17.13 52.70
N ALA A 512 -3.82 -16.37 52.19
CA ALA A 512 -2.54 -16.14 52.88
C ALA A 512 -2.66 -15.37 54.22
N SER A 513 -3.82 -14.77 54.54
CA SER A 513 -4.08 -14.11 55.83
C SER A 513 -4.48 -15.07 56.95
N GLY A 514 -4.74 -16.35 56.65
CA GLY A 514 -5.09 -17.36 57.66
C GLY A 514 -6.53 -17.29 58.16
N ASP A 515 -7.37 -16.45 57.56
CA ASP A 515 -8.81 -16.44 57.83
C ASP A 515 -9.50 -17.48 56.93
N ASP A 516 -10.28 -18.37 57.54
CA ASP A 516 -11.18 -19.29 56.84
C ASP A 516 -12.27 -18.47 56.14
N VAL A 517 -12.21 -18.37 54.81
CA VAL A 517 -13.33 -17.83 54.03
C VAL A 517 -14.41 -18.92 53.96
N VAL A 518 -15.22 -18.99 55.01
CA VAL A 518 -16.41 -19.82 55.01
C VAL A 518 -17.47 -19.17 54.13
N ASN A 519 -17.60 -19.76 52.93
CA ASN A 519 -18.83 -19.92 52.17
C ASN A 519 -19.28 -18.77 51.25
N SER A 520 -19.34 -19.06 49.95
CA SER A 520 -20.64 -19.04 49.24
C SER A 520 -20.57 -19.79 47.90
N ALA A 521 -21.26 -20.94 47.86
CA ALA A 521 -21.69 -21.71 46.68
C ALA A 521 -20.68 -22.67 46.01
N ASN A 522 -20.37 -23.79 46.68
CA ASN A 522 -19.95 -25.02 46.01
C ASN A 522 -21.17 -25.62 45.29
N THR A 523 -21.15 -25.68 43.95
CA THR A 523 -22.15 -26.48 43.20
C THR A 523 -21.44 -27.70 42.64
N ILE A 524 -21.61 -28.85 43.30
CA ILE A 524 -21.18 -30.14 42.77
C ILE A 524 -22.24 -30.55 41.74
N THR A 525 -21.89 -30.51 40.45
CA THR A 525 -22.76 -31.08 39.42
C THR A 525 -22.44 -32.56 39.27
N SER A 526 -23.46 -33.38 39.00
CA SER A 526 -23.41 -34.86 39.04
C SER A 526 -22.50 -35.53 37.99
N ASN A 527 -21.60 -34.78 37.34
CA ASN A 527 -20.60 -35.24 36.37
C ASN A 527 -19.20 -34.66 36.69
N GLY A 528 -18.74 -34.78 37.93
CA GLY A 528 -17.30 -34.88 38.25
C GLY A 528 -16.42 -33.63 38.20
N ASN A 529 -16.96 -32.43 37.95
CA ASN A 529 -16.19 -31.19 37.98
C ASN A 529 -16.58 -30.29 39.16
N LEU A 530 -15.63 -30.05 40.08
CA LEU A 530 -15.73 -29.01 41.09
C LEU A 530 -15.16 -27.69 40.52
N ILE A 531 -15.98 -26.65 40.45
CA ILE A 531 -15.56 -25.29 40.08
C ILE A 531 -15.50 -24.45 41.35
N ILE A 532 -14.31 -23.94 41.67
CA ILE A 532 -14.07 -23.06 42.81
C ILE A 532 -13.98 -21.62 42.33
N THR A 533 -14.82 -20.74 42.87
CA THR A 533 -14.77 -19.29 42.60
C THR A 533 -14.39 -18.56 43.89
N VAL A 534 -13.24 -17.88 43.90
CA VAL A 534 -12.78 -17.06 45.04
C VAL A 534 -12.91 -15.59 44.68
N ASN A 535 -13.69 -14.85 45.46
CA ASN A 535 -13.91 -13.41 45.27
C ASN A 535 -13.27 -12.65 46.45
N ASP A 536 -11.95 -12.46 46.43
CA ASP A 536 -11.28 -11.66 47.46
C ASP A 536 -10.02 -10.94 46.92
N GLU A 537 -9.84 -9.69 47.31
CA GLU A 537 -8.71 -8.83 46.90
C GLU A 537 -7.51 -9.14 47.79
N GLY A 538 -6.59 -9.99 47.31
CA GLY A 538 -5.36 -10.34 48.03
C GLY A 538 -4.97 -11.82 48.01
N VAL A 539 -5.76 -12.67 47.37
CA VAL A 539 -5.49 -14.11 47.29
C VAL A 539 -4.36 -14.39 46.29
N THR A 540 -3.16 -14.60 46.82
CA THR A 540 -1.98 -14.96 46.01
C THR A 540 -1.77 -16.47 45.90
N HIS A 541 -2.44 -17.26 46.76
CA HIS A 541 -2.30 -18.70 46.87
C HIS A 541 -3.64 -19.33 47.27
N VAL A 542 -3.96 -20.48 46.67
CA VAL A 542 -5.12 -21.31 47.02
C VAL A 542 -4.60 -22.66 47.49
N LYS A 543 -4.88 -23.03 48.74
CA LYS A 543 -4.61 -24.39 49.25
C LYS A 543 -5.90 -25.18 49.23
N VAL A 544 -5.89 -26.32 48.52
CA VAL A 544 -7.00 -27.28 48.50
C VAL A 544 -6.66 -28.44 49.42
N THR A 545 -7.47 -28.67 50.45
CA THR A 545 -7.35 -29.84 51.33
C THR A 545 -8.49 -30.79 51.02
N ILE A 546 -8.17 -32.04 50.69
CA ILE A 546 -9.14 -33.10 50.43
C ILE A 546 -9.17 -34.00 51.67
N LEU A 547 -10.31 -34.05 52.36
CA LEU A 547 -10.55 -34.95 53.49
C LEU A 547 -11.37 -36.14 53.01
N TYR A 548 -10.90 -37.36 53.27
CA TYR A 548 -11.63 -38.59 53.00
C TYR A 548 -12.23 -39.13 54.31
N PRO A 549 -13.46 -39.68 54.30
CA PRO A 549 -14.07 -40.23 55.49
C PRO A 549 -13.31 -41.50 55.92
N ARG A 550 -12.61 -41.40 57.06
CA ARG A 550 -12.06 -42.55 57.77
C ARG A 550 -13.17 -43.10 58.66
N GLY A 551 -13.65 -44.31 58.39
CA GLY A 551 -14.31 -45.10 59.43
C GLY A 551 -13.30 -45.31 60.56
N GLU A 552 -13.72 -45.16 61.82
CA GLU A 552 -12.85 -45.26 63.00
C GLU A 552 -11.94 -46.50 62.93
N VAL A 553 -10.62 -46.28 62.86
CA VAL A 553 -9.63 -47.32 63.13
C VAL A 553 -8.62 -46.72 64.11
N SER A 554 -8.46 -47.43 65.23
CA SER A 554 -7.50 -47.16 66.29
C SER A 554 -6.07 -47.08 65.74
N GLU A 555 -5.25 -46.31 66.46
CA GLU A 555 -3.85 -46.00 66.17
C GLU A 555 -2.98 -47.26 65.92
N GLU A 556 -1.96 -47.06 65.07
CA GLU A 556 -0.92 -47.99 64.59
C GLU A 556 -1.26 -48.81 63.32
N ASP A 557 -0.99 -48.22 62.14
CA ASP A 557 -0.49 -49.00 61.00
C ASP A 557 0.33 -48.11 60.02
N ASP A 558 1.64 -48.38 59.94
CA ASP A 558 2.69 -47.65 59.19
C ASP A 558 2.73 -48.00 57.68
N GLY A 559 1.57 -48.15 57.02
CA GLY A 559 1.47 -48.75 55.67
C GLY A 559 1.45 -47.79 54.46
N ASN A 560 1.30 -46.48 54.65
CA ASN A 560 1.02 -45.58 53.52
C ASN A 560 2.29 -45.14 52.78
N THR A 561 2.41 -45.52 51.50
CA THR A 561 3.53 -45.09 50.65
C THR A 561 3.03 -44.12 49.57
N VAL A 562 3.52 -42.87 49.59
CA VAL A 562 3.23 -41.87 48.55
C VAL A 562 4.46 -41.68 47.68
N THR A 563 4.32 -41.91 46.38
CA THR A 563 5.43 -41.77 45.42
C THR A 563 5.14 -40.62 44.45
N PHE A 564 6.09 -39.70 44.34
CA PHE A 564 6.01 -38.56 43.41
C PHE A 564 6.77 -38.88 42.12
N LYS A 565 6.09 -38.82 40.98
CA LYS A 565 6.70 -39.00 39.66
C LYS A 565 6.56 -37.72 38.84
N LYS A 566 7.68 -37.05 38.58
CA LYS A 566 7.72 -35.87 37.71
C LYS A 566 7.33 -36.26 36.28
N LEU A 567 6.33 -35.57 35.71
CA LEU A 567 5.83 -35.79 34.36
C LEU A 567 6.47 -34.80 33.39
N ASN A 568 6.18 -33.49 33.53
CA ASN A 568 6.66 -32.45 32.61
C ASN A 568 7.05 -31.17 33.35
N ALA A 569 7.89 -30.34 32.73
CA ALA A 569 8.13 -28.97 33.22
C ALA A 569 7.21 -28.00 32.47
N ILE A 570 6.42 -27.24 33.23
CA ILE A 570 5.54 -26.18 32.71
C ILE A 570 6.21 -24.86 33.14
N ALA A 571 6.38 -23.91 32.23
CA ALA A 571 7.30 -22.77 32.42
C ALA A 571 7.18 -22.03 33.78
N ASN A 572 8.26 -21.36 34.21
CA ASN A 572 8.40 -20.65 35.50
C ASN A 572 8.47 -21.55 36.76
N GLY A 573 9.27 -22.62 36.73
CA GLY A 573 9.60 -23.39 37.95
C GLY A 573 8.46 -24.27 38.50
N VAL A 574 7.40 -24.42 37.71
CA VAL A 574 6.24 -25.28 37.99
C VAL A 574 6.47 -26.63 37.32
N TYR A 575 6.27 -27.71 38.07
CA TYR A 575 6.41 -29.07 37.57
C TYR A 575 5.07 -29.77 37.61
N GLU A 576 4.69 -30.40 36.52
CA GLU A 576 3.61 -31.36 36.51
C GLU A 576 4.12 -32.65 37.14
N VAL A 577 3.45 -33.09 38.21
CA VAL A 577 3.84 -34.26 38.98
C VAL A 577 2.63 -35.17 39.13
N GLN A 578 2.83 -36.43 38.81
CA GLN A 578 1.89 -37.49 39.13
C GLN A 578 2.16 -37.93 40.56
N VAL A 579 1.16 -37.79 41.42
CA VAL A 579 1.18 -38.36 42.76
C VAL A 579 0.47 -39.69 42.69
N ILE A 580 1.19 -40.75 43.02
CA ILE A 580 0.64 -42.11 43.13
C ILE A 580 0.65 -42.49 44.60
N ALA A 581 -0.54 -42.70 45.15
CA ALA A 581 -0.73 -43.17 46.52
C ALA A 581 -1.36 -44.56 46.48
N THR A 582 -0.78 -45.49 47.24
CA THR A 582 -1.40 -46.79 47.49
C THR A 582 -1.98 -46.75 48.89
N ILE A 583 -3.30 -46.90 48.97
CA ILE A 583 -4.05 -46.82 50.23
C ILE A 583 -4.90 -48.08 50.36
N PRO A 584 -4.75 -48.86 51.43
CA PRO A 584 -5.63 -50.00 51.69
C PRO A 584 -7.06 -49.53 51.89
N ASP A 585 -8.02 -50.19 51.25
CA ASP A 585 -9.43 -49.96 51.52
C ASP A 585 -9.86 -50.56 52.87
N ALA A 586 -11.13 -50.38 53.23
CA ALA A 586 -11.68 -50.87 54.50
C ALA A 586 -11.59 -52.41 54.69
N ASN A 587 -11.26 -53.16 53.64
CA ASN A 587 -11.03 -54.61 53.69
C ASN A 587 -9.54 -54.99 53.65
N GLY A 588 -8.63 -54.00 53.74
CA GLY A 588 -7.19 -54.20 53.67
C GLY A 588 -6.65 -54.46 52.26
N VAL A 589 -7.42 -54.15 51.21
CA VAL A 589 -6.97 -54.30 49.82
C VAL A 589 -6.39 -52.98 49.33
N ASP A 590 -5.10 -53.00 48.94
CA ASP A 590 -4.41 -51.84 48.39
C ASP A 590 -5.09 -51.31 47.12
N LYS A 591 -5.62 -50.09 47.20
CA LYS A 591 -6.12 -49.34 46.05
C LYS A 591 -5.09 -48.31 45.61
N LEU A 592 -4.88 -48.26 44.29
CA LEU A 592 -3.93 -47.34 43.67
C LEU A 592 -4.67 -46.08 43.21
N TYR A 593 -4.26 -44.94 43.76
CA TYR A 593 -4.79 -43.62 43.43
C TYR A 593 -3.71 -42.85 42.67
N SER A 594 -4.07 -42.26 41.53
CA SER A 594 -3.17 -41.46 40.72
C SER A 594 -3.86 -40.15 40.35
N PHE A 595 -3.27 -39.03 40.74
CA PHE A 595 -3.69 -37.72 40.26
C PHE A 595 -2.48 -36.92 39.79
N VAL A 596 -2.73 -36.02 38.83
CA VAL A 596 -1.71 -35.14 38.28
C VAL A 596 -1.91 -33.75 38.88
N CYS A 597 -0.89 -33.21 39.53
CA CYS A 597 -0.91 -31.87 40.09
C CYS A 597 0.31 -31.07 39.64
N ALA A 598 0.18 -29.75 39.65
CA ALA A 598 1.29 -28.84 39.39
C ALA A 598 1.94 -28.44 40.73
N ILE A 599 3.23 -28.71 40.90
CA ILE A 599 3.99 -28.32 42.10
C ILE A 599 5.06 -27.31 41.71
N THR A 600 5.09 -26.18 42.41
CA THR A 600 6.14 -25.17 42.27
C THR A 600 7.24 -25.44 43.29
N LYS A 601 8.51 -25.52 42.85
CA LYS A 601 9.63 -25.75 43.76
C LYS A 601 9.93 -24.47 44.57
N ASN A 602 9.55 -24.45 45.85
CA ASN A 602 10.10 -23.51 46.82
C ASN A 602 11.32 -24.12 47.54
N LYS A 603 12.29 -23.27 47.85
CA LYS A 603 13.49 -23.60 48.63
C LYS A 603 13.15 -23.77 50.10
#